data_AF-A0A0M1JK41-F1
#
_entry.id   AF-A0A0M1JK41-F1
#
_cell.length_a   1.000
_cell.length_b   1.000
_cell.length_c   1.000
_cell.angle_alpha   90.00
_cell.angle_beta   90.00
_cell.angle_gamma   90.00
#
_symmetry.space_group_name_H-M   'P 1'
#
loop_
_entity.id
_entity.type
_entity.pdbx_description
1 polymer ?
#
loop_
_entity_poly.entity_id
_entity_poly.type
_entity_poly.pdbx_seq_one_letter_code
_entity_poly.pdbx_strand_id
1 'polypeptide(L)'
;WPELINLYQGHPTWLNIIASTILELFDGSVSLFLADQEEIFIGDLSPILESHLDRLSELEKKVISTFSEYESVDISQASGLREFAKSELTEAMQSLGRRGLVEKVTTGGRSRFLLNPVFNTSSNHYEILITTKTQRTQR
;
A
#
# COMPACT_ATOMS: atom_id res chain seq x y z
N TRP A 1 5.10 20.18 3.93
CA TRP A 1 4.94 19.32 5.12
C TRP A 1 3.59 18.61 5.18
N PRO A 2 2.41 19.27 5.17
CA PRO A 2 1.13 18.56 5.24
C PRO A 2 0.93 17.53 4.13
N GLU A 3 1.33 17.88 2.91
CA GLU A 3 1.29 16.99 1.75
C GLU A 3 2.18 15.74 1.94
N LEU A 4 3.42 15.93 2.40
CA LEU A 4 4.31 14.82 2.76
C LEU A 4 3.70 13.90 3.84
N ILE A 5 3.13 14.50 4.88
CA ILE A 5 2.46 13.75 5.95
C ILE A 5 1.29 12.94 5.39
N ASN A 6 0.52 13.51 4.47
CA ASN A 6 -0.59 12.83 3.83
C ASN A 6 -0.11 11.70 2.91
N LEU A 7 0.93 11.90 2.11
CA LEU A 7 1.50 10.87 1.23
C LEU A 7 1.93 9.63 2.00
N TYR A 8 2.60 9.81 3.15
CA TYR A 8 3.05 8.70 4.00
C TYR A 8 2.08 8.40 5.17
N GLN A 9 0.82 8.86 5.08
CA GLN A 9 -0.27 8.58 6.02
C GLN A 9 0.10 8.81 7.50
N GLY A 10 0.96 9.80 7.78
CA GLY A 10 1.41 10.13 9.13
C GLY A 10 2.28 9.06 9.81
N HIS A 11 2.74 8.04 9.09
CA HIS A 11 3.50 6.94 9.68
C HIS A 11 4.90 7.42 10.13
N PRO A 12 5.22 7.48 11.43
CA PRO A 12 6.43 8.15 11.93
C PRO A 12 7.72 7.54 11.38
N THR A 13 7.79 6.20 11.28
CA THR A 13 8.98 5.53 10.74
C THR A 13 9.22 5.87 9.27
N TRP A 14 8.16 5.95 8.46
CA TRP A 14 8.31 6.24 7.03
C TRP A 14 8.71 7.70 6.84
N LEU A 15 8.06 8.60 7.58
CA LEU A 15 8.41 10.02 7.57
C LEU A 15 9.84 10.27 8.01
N ASN A 16 10.36 9.54 9.01
CA ASN A 16 11.76 9.67 9.42
C ASN A 16 12.73 9.24 8.32
N ILE A 17 12.46 8.13 7.64
CA ILE A 17 13.30 7.64 6.53
C ILE A 17 13.31 8.65 5.38
N ILE A 18 12.13 9.12 4.98
CA ILE A 18 12.00 10.08 3.89
C ILE A 18 12.56 11.44 4.25
N ALA A 19 12.43 11.88 5.51
CA ALA A 19 13.05 13.11 5.98
C ALA A 19 14.59 13.08 5.85
N SER A 20 15.22 11.93 6.10
CA SER A 20 16.66 11.75 5.85
C SER A 20 16.98 11.90 4.36
N THR A 21 16.22 11.26 3.47
CA THR A 21 16.40 11.42 2.02
C THR A 21 16.23 12.89 1.58
N ILE A 22 15.21 13.59 2.10
CA ILE A 22 14.97 15.02 1.80
C ILE A 22 16.14 15.88 2.26
N LEU A 23 16.70 15.60 3.44
CA LEU A 23 17.85 16.32 3.95
C LEU A 23 19.10 16.10 3.09
N GLU A 24 19.37 14.84 2.72
CA GLU A 24 20.58 14.45 2.02
C GLU A 24 20.59 14.85 0.54
N LEU A 25 19.45 14.77 -0.14
CA LEU A 25 19.36 14.94 -1.60
C LEU A 25 18.73 16.26 -2.04
N PHE A 26 17.98 16.92 -1.15
CA PHE A 26 17.21 18.12 -1.47
C PHE A 26 17.50 19.28 -0.51
N ASP A 27 18.62 19.22 0.22
CA ASP A 27 19.05 20.23 1.19
C ASP A 27 17.97 20.57 2.23
N GLY A 28 17.14 19.58 2.60
CA GLY A 28 16.02 19.75 3.52
C GLY A 28 14.76 20.39 2.91
N SER A 29 14.75 20.66 1.61
CA SER A 29 13.61 21.28 0.93
C SER A 29 12.54 20.26 0.55
N VAL A 30 11.52 20.16 1.40
CA VAL A 30 10.32 19.33 1.12
C VAL A 30 9.61 19.77 -0.17
N SER A 31 9.65 21.06 -0.51
CA SER A 31 8.98 21.55 -1.73
C SER A 31 9.72 21.09 -2.99
N LEU A 32 11.05 21.03 -2.96
CA LEU A 32 11.83 20.49 -4.08
C LEU A 32 11.64 18.97 -4.20
N PHE A 33 11.57 18.25 -3.08
CA PHE A 33 11.30 16.81 -3.09
C PHE A 33 9.92 16.47 -3.71
N LEU A 34 8.89 17.26 -3.38
CA LEU A 34 7.52 17.04 -3.87
C LEU A 34 7.28 17.61 -5.27
N ALA A 35 8.19 18.43 -5.80
CA ALA A 35 8.03 19.02 -7.14
C ALA A 35 8.00 17.91 -8.20
N ASP A 36 6.99 17.96 -9.07
CA ASP A 36 6.82 17.06 -10.22
C ASP A 36 6.76 15.55 -9.86
N GLN A 37 6.38 15.20 -8.62
CA GLN A 37 6.14 13.80 -8.24
C GLN A 37 4.77 13.31 -8.71
N GLU A 38 4.77 12.40 -9.68
CA GLU A 38 3.56 11.68 -10.13
C GLU A 38 3.27 10.44 -9.27
N GLU A 39 4.31 9.84 -8.69
CA GLU A 39 4.23 8.63 -7.86
C GLU A 39 4.93 8.84 -6.52
N ILE A 40 4.48 8.08 -5.50
CA ILE A 40 5.09 8.12 -4.17
C ILE A 40 6.52 7.56 -4.21
N PHE A 41 7.48 8.35 -3.74
CA PHE A 41 8.86 7.88 -3.64
C PHE A 41 9.02 6.85 -2.52
N ILE A 42 9.36 5.61 -2.88
CA ILE A 42 9.57 4.52 -1.93
C ILE A 42 10.99 4.52 -1.36
N GLY A 43 12.02 4.63 -2.20
CA GLY A 43 13.42 4.67 -1.78
C GLY A 43 13.78 3.62 -0.74
N ASP A 44 14.37 4.07 0.38
CA ASP A 44 14.81 3.23 1.50
C ASP A 44 13.66 2.55 2.28
N LEU A 45 12.40 2.84 1.96
CA LEU A 45 11.26 2.09 2.50
C LEU A 45 11.14 0.69 1.89
N SER A 46 11.70 0.44 0.69
CA SER A 46 11.47 -0.82 -0.06
C SER A 46 11.67 -2.08 0.80
N PRO A 47 12.80 -2.26 1.53
CA PRO A 47 13.02 -3.48 2.30
C PRO A 47 12.00 -3.68 3.44
N ILE A 48 11.52 -2.57 4.01
CA ILE A 48 10.51 -2.58 5.08
C ILE A 48 9.17 -3.00 4.49
N LEU A 49 8.75 -2.36 3.38
CA LEU A 49 7.50 -2.66 2.71
C LEU A 49 7.47 -4.11 2.20
N GLU A 50 8.56 -4.57 1.60
CA GLU A 50 8.74 -5.97 1.18
C GLU A 50 8.54 -6.94 2.35
N SER A 51 9.14 -6.66 3.52
CA SER A 51 8.97 -7.49 4.71
C SER A 51 7.51 -7.52 5.20
N HIS A 52 6.78 -6.42 5.10
CA HIS A 52 5.36 -6.37 5.44
C HIS A 52 4.53 -7.25 4.49
N LEU A 53 4.81 -7.16 3.19
CA LEU A 53 4.10 -7.90 2.14
C LEU A 53 4.41 -9.40 2.17
N ASP A 54 5.66 -9.77 2.48
CA ASP A 54 6.09 -11.17 2.57
C ASP A 54 5.38 -11.97 3.65
N ARG A 55 4.89 -11.28 4.69
CA ARG A 55 4.17 -11.87 5.82
C ARG A 55 2.67 -11.98 5.58
N LEU A 56 2.20 -11.62 4.38
CA LEU A 56 0.81 -11.80 3.98
C LEU A 56 0.58 -13.24 3.52
N SER A 57 -0.55 -13.79 3.92
CA SER A 57 -1.09 -15.03 3.37
C SER A 57 -1.41 -14.87 1.88
N GLU A 58 -1.51 -15.99 1.18
CA GLU A 58 -1.89 -15.99 -0.24
C GLU A 58 -3.28 -15.38 -0.47
N LEU A 59 -4.20 -15.54 0.49
CA LEU A 59 -5.51 -14.88 0.45
C LEU A 59 -5.38 -13.36 0.53
N GLU A 60 -4.61 -12.85 1.52
CA GLU A 60 -4.37 -11.41 1.68
C GLU A 60 -3.71 -10.80 0.44
N LYS A 61 -2.73 -11.48 -0.17
CA LYS A 61 -2.08 -11.03 -1.40
C LYS A 61 -3.06 -10.92 -2.57
N LYS A 62 -3.93 -11.91 -2.76
CA LYS A 62 -4.98 -11.86 -3.80
C LYS A 62 -5.97 -10.71 -3.57
N VAL A 63 -6.40 -10.53 -2.32
CA VAL A 63 -7.29 -9.42 -1.95
C VAL A 63 -6.62 -8.08 -2.23
N ILE A 64 -5.35 -7.88 -1.83
CA ILE A 64 -4.62 -6.64 -2.15
C ILE A 64 -4.48 -6.42 -3.65
N SER A 65 -4.09 -7.45 -4.41
CA SER A 65 -3.94 -7.36 -5.87
C SER A 65 -5.24 -6.94 -6.55
N THR A 66 -6.38 -7.41 -6.04
CA THR A 66 -7.69 -6.97 -6.53
C THR A 66 -7.97 -5.53 -6.09
N PHE A 67 -7.63 -5.18 -4.84
CA PHE A 67 -7.83 -3.85 -4.28
C PHE A 67 -7.03 -2.75 -5.00
N SER A 68 -5.81 -3.03 -5.45
CA SER A 68 -4.94 -2.07 -6.13
C SER A 68 -5.49 -1.58 -7.48
N GLU A 69 -6.49 -2.26 -8.04
CA GLU A 69 -7.20 -1.81 -9.25
C GLU A 69 -8.19 -0.67 -8.96
N TYR A 70 -8.44 -0.35 -7.69
CA TYR A 70 -9.42 0.62 -7.25
C TYR A 70 -8.76 1.71 -6.39
N GLU A 71 -9.14 2.97 -6.63
CA GLU A 71 -8.75 4.08 -5.75
C GLU A 71 -9.37 3.94 -4.34
N SER A 72 -10.62 3.46 -4.28
CA SER A 72 -11.31 3.13 -3.03
C SER A 72 -12.36 2.05 -3.28
N VAL A 73 -12.54 1.15 -2.32
CA VAL A 73 -13.45 0.02 -2.47
C VAL A 73 -14.59 0.07 -1.46
N ASP A 74 -15.81 0.05 -1.97
CA ASP A 74 -16.96 -0.47 -1.21
C ASP A 74 -16.98 -1.99 -1.38
N ILE A 75 -16.68 -2.72 -0.32
CA ILE A 75 -16.61 -4.19 -0.31
C ILE A 75 -17.91 -4.84 -0.83
N SER A 76 -19.06 -4.16 -0.71
CA SER A 76 -20.34 -4.68 -1.22
C SER A 76 -20.50 -4.52 -2.74
N GLN A 77 -19.73 -3.62 -3.37
CA GLN A 77 -19.91 -3.23 -4.77
C GLN A 77 -18.78 -3.65 -5.70
N ALA A 78 -17.54 -3.83 -5.21
CA ALA A 78 -16.42 -4.22 -6.06
C ALA A 78 -16.60 -5.63 -6.64
N SER A 79 -16.72 -5.71 -7.97
CA SER A 79 -16.97 -6.97 -8.69
C SER A 79 -15.84 -7.97 -8.52
N GLY A 80 -14.58 -7.50 -8.53
CA GLY A 80 -13.41 -8.38 -8.30
C GLY A 80 -13.46 -9.06 -6.93
N LEU A 81 -13.92 -8.36 -5.89
CA LEU A 81 -14.00 -8.93 -4.55
C LEU A 81 -15.13 -9.95 -4.34
N ARG A 82 -16.06 -10.06 -5.30
CA ARG A 82 -17.16 -11.03 -5.22
C ARG A 82 -16.70 -12.48 -5.47
N GLU A 83 -15.47 -12.67 -5.96
CA GLU A 83 -14.91 -14.00 -6.15
C GLU A 83 -14.54 -14.69 -4.82
N PHE A 84 -14.29 -13.91 -3.77
CA PHE A 84 -13.94 -14.42 -2.44
C PHE A 84 -15.19 -14.77 -1.64
N ALA A 85 -15.13 -15.83 -0.83
CA ALA A 85 -16.19 -16.07 0.14
C ALA A 85 -16.27 -14.91 1.14
N LYS A 86 -17.47 -14.55 1.58
CA LYS A 86 -17.68 -13.41 2.49
C LYS A 86 -16.83 -13.53 3.77
N SER A 87 -16.69 -14.73 4.33
CA SER A 87 -15.88 -14.98 5.51
C SER A 87 -14.39 -14.75 5.25
N GLU A 88 -13.87 -15.26 4.14
CA GLU A 88 -12.47 -15.10 3.73
C GLU A 88 -12.13 -13.63 3.50
N LEU A 89 -12.97 -12.92 2.76
CA LEU A 89 -12.78 -11.50 2.50
C LEU A 89 -12.83 -10.70 3.81
N THR A 90 -13.76 -11.01 4.71
CA THR A 90 -13.85 -10.33 6.00
C THR A 90 -12.60 -10.57 6.85
N GLU A 91 -12.10 -11.80 6.90
CA GLU A 91 -10.89 -12.16 7.65
C GLU A 91 -9.65 -11.47 7.06
N ALA A 92 -9.49 -11.50 5.74
CA ALA A 92 -8.40 -10.84 5.04
C ALA A 92 -8.43 -9.33 5.30
N MET A 93 -9.57 -8.67 5.10
CA MET A 93 -9.71 -7.23 5.33
C MET A 93 -9.46 -6.82 6.78
N GLN A 94 -9.89 -7.63 7.75
CA GLN A 94 -9.56 -7.38 9.17
C GLN A 94 -8.06 -7.51 9.43
N SER A 95 -7.41 -8.54 8.88
CA SER A 95 -5.97 -8.74 9.04
C SER A 95 -5.15 -7.62 8.39
N LEU A 96 -5.50 -7.23 7.15
CA LEU A 96 -4.90 -6.12 6.43
C LEU A 96 -5.06 -4.79 7.16
N GLY A 97 -6.25 -4.52 7.72
CA GLY A 97 -6.52 -3.35 8.54
C GLY A 97 -5.67 -3.31 9.82
N ARG A 98 -5.53 -4.44 10.54
CA ARG A 98 -4.66 -4.53 11.73
C ARG A 98 -3.18 -4.25 11.42
N ARG A 99 -2.75 -4.51 10.20
CA ARG A 99 -1.38 -4.28 9.72
C ARG A 99 -1.18 -2.88 9.13
N GLY A 100 -2.23 -2.07 9.02
CA GLY A 100 -2.18 -0.72 8.44
C GLY A 100 -2.05 -0.69 6.91
N LEU A 101 -2.31 -1.82 6.23
CA LEU A 101 -2.28 -1.86 4.75
C LEU A 101 -3.56 -1.28 4.16
N VAL A 102 -4.68 -1.44 4.86
CA VAL A 102 -5.98 -0.91 4.44
C VAL A 102 -6.55 -0.02 5.53
N GLU A 103 -7.07 1.13 5.14
CA GLU A 103 -7.82 2.04 6.01
C GLU A 103 -9.30 2.05 5.66
N LYS A 104 -10.16 2.09 6.69
CA LYS A 104 -11.59 2.30 6.50
C LYS A 104 -11.92 3.78 6.59
N VAL A 105 -12.48 4.33 5.52
CA VAL A 105 -12.96 5.72 5.46
C VAL A 105 -14.48 5.77 5.28
N THR A 106 -15.07 6.91 5.64
CA THR A 106 -16.51 7.14 5.44
C THR A 106 -16.70 8.27 4.44
N THR A 107 -17.26 7.97 3.27
CA THR A 107 -17.53 8.93 2.21
C THR A 107 -19.02 8.89 1.86
N GLY A 108 -19.71 10.02 1.98
CA GLY A 108 -21.15 10.09 1.65
C GLY A 108 -22.04 9.14 2.46
N GLY A 109 -21.68 8.87 3.72
CA GLY A 109 -22.40 7.95 4.59
C GLY A 109 -22.17 6.45 4.32
N ARG A 110 -21.27 6.11 3.38
CA ARG A 110 -20.89 4.73 3.08
C ARG A 110 -19.47 4.46 3.55
N SER A 111 -19.26 3.25 4.07
CA SER A 111 -17.93 2.75 4.39
C SER A 111 -17.19 2.36 3.12
N ARG A 112 -16.01 2.93 2.93
CA ARG A 112 -15.07 2.57 1.88
C ARG A 112 -13.74 2.19 2.49
N PHE A 113 -12.95 1.46 1.73
CA PHE A 113 -11.64 1.00 2.14
C PHE A 113 -10.61 1.51 1.14
N LEU A 114 -9.54 2.08 1.66
CA LEU A 114 -8.40 2.59 0.90
C LEU A 114 -7.21 1.69 1.14
N LEU A 115 -6.50 1.32 0.08
CA LEU A 115 -5.16 0.77 0.22
C LEU A 115 -4.22 1.93 0.58
N ASN A 116 -3.32 1.72 1.54
CA ASN A 116 -2.35 2.74 1.89
C ASN A 116 -1.50 3.08 0.64
N PRO A 117 -1.34 4.35 0.26
CA PRO A 117 -0.65 4.75 -0.97
C PRO A 117 0.77 4.20 -1.11
N VAL A 118 1.50 4.00 0.00
CA VAL A 118 2.85 3.39 -0.08
C VAL A 118 2.83 1.95 -0.56
N PHE A 119 1.68 1.28 -0.44
CA PHE A 119 1.44 -0.05 -0.99
C PHE A 119 0.63 -0.02 -2.29
N ASN A 120 0.23 1.17 -2.77
CA ASN A 120 -0.47 1.35 -4.04
C ASN A 120 0.53 1.75 -5.13
N THR A 121 1.55 0.92 -5.34
CA THR A 121 2.51 1.14 -6.43
C THR A 121 2.07 0.31 -7.63
N SER A 122 1.10 0.83 -8.38
CA SER A 122 0.47 0.18 -9.54
C SER A 122 1.40 -0.02 -10.75
N SER A 123 2.70 0.28 -10.63
CA SER A 123 3.68 0.04 -11.70
C SER A 123 4.95 -0.61 -11.13
N ASN A 124 5.24 -1.82 -11.62
CA ASN A 124 6.52 -2.53 -11.58
C ASN A 124 6.99 -3.30 -10.33
N HIS A 125 6.64 -2.97 -9.08
CA HIS A 125 7.23 -3.72 -7.94
C HIS A 125 6.42 -4.95 -7.50
N TYR A 126 5.09 -4.92 -7.58
CA TYR A 126 4.26 -6.05 -7.15
C TYR A 126 4.47 -7.28 -8.04
N GLU A 127 4.39 -7.15 -9.37
CA GLU A 127 4.57 -8.29 -10.28
C GLU A 127 5.96 -8.96 -10.13
N ILE A 128 7.03 -8.20 -9.91
CA ILE A 128 8.37 -8.77 -9.73
C ILE A 128 8.45 -9.59 -8.43
N LEU A 129 7.80 -9.15 -7.34
CA LEU A 129 7.88 -9.83 -6.04
C LEU A 129 7.04 -11.12 -5.98
N ILE A 130 5.88 -11.17 -6.64
CA ILE A 130 5.07 -12.42 -6.73
C ILE A 130 5.61 -13.39 -7.77
N THR A 131 6.06 -12.92 -8.95
CA THR A 131 6.55 -13.82 -10.02
C THR A 131 7.91 -14.48 -9.69
N THR A 132 8.81 -13.77 -8.99
CA THR A 132 10.14 -14.31 -8.63
C THR A 132 10.08 -15.40 -7.57
N LYS A 133 9.06 -15.43 -6.72
CA LYS A 133 8.90 -16.47 -5.69
C LYS A 133 8.24 -17.73 -6.21
N THR A 134 7.28 -17.64 -7.13
CA THR A 134 6.65 -18.83 -7.74
C THR A 134 7.66 -19.70 -8.50
N GLN A 135 8.73 -19.13 -9.05
CA GLN A 135 9.79 -19.90 -9.72
C GLN A 135 10.83 -20.53 -8.77
N ARG A 136 10.99 -20.05 -7.52
CA ARG A 136 11.97 -20.59 -6.57
C ARG A 136 11.47 -21.78 -5.74
N THR A 137 10.15 -22.05 -5.72
CA THR A 137 9.57 -23.20 -5.00
C THR A 137 9.34 -24.42 -5.90
N GLN A 138 9.75 -24.38 -7.16
CA GLN A 138 9.71 -25.52 -8.10
C GLN A 138 11.10 -26.01 -8.56
N ARG A 139 12.15 -25.79 -7.78
CA ARG A 139 13.47 -26.40 -7.99
C ARG A 139 14.00 -27.07 -6.74
#